data_AF-A0A6N0NR89-F1
#
_entry.id   AF-A0A6N0NR89-F1
#
_cell.length_a   1.000
_cell.length_b   1.000
_cell.length_c   1.000
_cell.angle_alpha   90.00
_cell.angle_beta   90.00
_cell.angle_gamma   90.00
#
_symmetry.space_group_name_H-M   'P 1'
#
loop_
_entity.id
_entity.type
_entity.pdbx_description
1 polymer ?
#
loop_
_entity_poly.entity_id
_entity_poly.type
_entity_poly.pdbx_seq_one_letter_code
_entity_poly.pdbx_strand_id
1 'polypeptide(L)'
;MIGDEKVKLTRVNDAIAFNGVEEAFSIDGLHVSPVIDGVIYFYLEPNELKFSLIQEDFVSMLMSLKSEKVTPTTKSFEISQIGLVYKITFDLVEIVNVADWSLQTMFTLVNGERLKLTIGPTCEYNDCVYFAIFPLNSLIYYLKVRFMDAAFESFIWRITSNALKNELIFNTLKKTFRLF
;
A
#
# COMPACT_ATOMS: atom_id res chain seq x y z
N MET A 1 0.05 25.17 -4.34
CA MET A 1 -0.50 24.75 -5.64
C MET A 1 0.50 23.78 -6.24
N ILE A 2 0.27 22.48 -6.08
CA ILE A 2 1.09 21.46 -6.74
C ILE A 2 0.54 21.39 -8.17
N GLY A 3 1.42 21.60 -9.16
CA GLY A 3 1.03 21.56 -10.56
C GLY A 3 0.42 20.21 -10.90
N ASP A 4 -0.64 20.21 -11.71
CA ASP A 4 -1.17 19.02 -12.37
C ASP A 4 -0.06 18.42 -13.25
N GLU A 5 0.80 17.59 -12.68
CA GLU A 5 1.52 16.61 -13.47
C GLU A 5 0.46 15.70 -14.09
N LYS A 6 0.21 15.90 -15.39
CA LYS A 6 -0.70 15.07 -16.16
C LYS A 6 -0.15 13.65 -16.17
N VAL A 7 -0.64 12.80 -15.27
CA VAL A 7 -0.35 11.37 -15.29
C VAL A 7 -0.73 10.80 -16.64
N LYS A 8 0.24 10.21 -17.33
CA LYS A 8 0.02 9.55 -18.60
C LYS A 8 -0.41 8.12 -18.33
N LEU A 9 -1.66 7.82 -18.68
CA LEU A 9 -2.18 6.46 -18.61
C LEU A 9 -2.02 5.78 -19.98
N THR A 10 -1.52 4.56 -19.95
CA THR A 10 -1.40 3.70 -21.12
C THR A 10 -1.93 2.32 -20.75
N ARG A 11 -2.88 1.79 -21.52
CA ARG A 11 -3.33 0.42 -21.35
C ARG A 11 -2.32 -0.51 -22.01
N VAL A 12 -1.79 -1.47 -21.25
CA VAL A 12 -0.87 -2.50 -21.71
C VAL A 12 -1.52 -3.84 -21.39
N ASN A 13 -2.08 -4.50 -22.42
CA ASN A 13 -2.95 -5.67 -22.25
C ASN A 13 -4.14 -5.36 -21.30
N ASP A 14 -4.25 -6.10 -20.20
CA ASP A 14 -5.29 -5.94 -19.17
C ASP A 14 -4.89 -4.99 -18.03
N ALA A 15 -3.65 -4.51 -18.01
CA ALA A 15 -3.11 -3.63 -16.97
C ALA A 15 -3.03 -2.17 -17.43
N ILE A 16 -3.06 -1.25 -16.47
CA ILE A 16 -2.80 0.17 -16.71
C ILE A 16 -1.37 0.49 -16.30
N ALA A 17 -0.66 1.22 -17.15
CA ALA A 17 0.62 1.82 -16.83
C ALA A 17 0.45 3.32 -16.53
N PHE A 18 1.02 3.76 -15.42
CA PHE A 18 1.08 5.14 -14.96
C PHE A 18 2.48 5.68 -15.25
N ASN A 19 2.58 6.67 -16.12
CA ASN A 19 3.86 7.25 -16.57
C ASN A 19 4.85 6.18 -17.08
N GLY A 20 4.34 5.12 -17.73
CA GLY A 20 5.14 4.01 -18.25
C GLY A 20 5.48 2.92 -17.22
N VAL A 21 5.08 3.08 -15.95
CA VAL A 21 5.24 2.07 -14.91
C VAL A 21 3.93 1.31 -14.74
N GLU A 22 3.98 -0.02 -14.84
CA GLU A 22 2.80 -0.88 -14.65
C GLU A 22 2.17 -0.69 -13.27
N GLU A 23 0.85 -0.80 -13.19
CA GLU A 23 0.11 -0.75 -11.93
C GLU A 23 0.66 -1.73 -10.89
N ALA A 24 0.58 -1.31 -9.63
CA ALA A 24 0.88 -2.17 -8.51
C ALA A 24 -0.18 -3.24 -8.34
N PHE A 25 -1.45 -2.84 -8.52
CA PHE A 25 -2.58 -3.74 -8.61
C PHE A 25 -3.81 -3.07 -9.21
N SER A 26 -4.78 -3.90 -9.61
CA SER A 26 -6.15 -3.50 -9.89
C SER A 26 -7.16 -4.37 -9.15
N ILE A 27 -8.30 -3.79 -8.80
CA ILE A 27 -9.40 -4.45 -8.12
C ILE A 27 -10.72 -3.73 -8.37
N ASP A 28 -11.73 -4.46 -8.85
CA ASP A 28 -13.08 -3.93 -9.10
C ASP A 28 -13.11 -2.62 -9.92
N GLY A 29 -12.23 -2.44 -10.91
CA GLY A 29 -12.12 -1.21 -11.71
C GLY A 29 -11.40 -0.03 -11.02
N LEU A 30 -10.80 -0.25 -9.85
CA LEU A 30 -9.78 0.63 -9.27
C LEU A 30 -8.40 0.13 -9.69
N HIS A 31 -7.62 0.99 -10.33
CA HIS A 31 -6.22 0.74 -10.69
C HIS A 31 -5.31 1.63 -9.86
N VAL A 32 -4.24 1.06 -9.30
CA VAL A 32 -3.34 1.76 -8.38
C VAL A 32 -1.90 1.61 -8.83
N SER A 33 -1.19 2.72 -9.00
CA SER A 33 0.24 2.69 -9.33
C SER A 33 1.08 2.20 -8.14
N PRO A 34 2.31 1.72 -8.37
CA PRO A 34 3.32 1.75 -7.33
C PRO A 34 3.61 3.21 -6.93
N VAL A 35 4.42 3.40 -5.90
CA VAL A 35 4.98 4.72 -5.61
C VAL A 35 5.90 5.15 -6.76
N ILE A 36 5.60 6.27 -7.40
CA ILE A 36 6.40 6.89 -8.45
C ILE A 36 6.74 8.30 -7.98
N ASP A 37 8.02 8.58 -7.76
CA ASP A 37 8.52 9.90 -7.34
C ASP A 37 7.78 10.52 -6.13
N GLY A 38 7.46 9.69 -5.13
CA GLY A 38 6.76 10.16 -3.92
C GLY A 38 5.24 10.17 -4.01
N VAL A 39 4.68 9.82 -5.17
CA VAL A 39 3.25 9.93 -5.47
C VAL A 39 2.65 8.57 -5.81
N ILE A 40 1.41 8.35 -5.40
CA ILE A 40 0.59 7.20 -5.78
C ILE A 40 -0.55 7.73 -6.64
N TYR A 41 -0.68 7.17 -7.84
CA TYR A 41 -1.72 7.51 -8.79
C TYR A 41 -2.82 6.46 -8.76
N PHE A 42 -4.05 6.94 -8.92
CA PHE A 42 -5.24 6.10 -8.94
C PHE A 42 -6.05 6.40 -10.19
N TYR A 43 -6.62 5.37 -10.77
CA TYR A 43 -7.56 5.48 -11.88
C TYR A 43 -8.81 4.64 -11.60
N LEU A 44 -9.99 5.24 -11.79
CA LEU A 44 -11.28 4.59 -11.55
C LEU A 44 -12.07 4.42 -12.85
N GLU A 45 -12.37 3.17 -13.19
CA GLU A 45 -13.34 2.80 -14.22
C GLU A 45 -14.75 2.66 -13.64
N PRO A 46 -15.81 2.89 -14.43
CA PRO A 46 -15.81 3.41 -15.80
C PRO A 46 -15.78 4.94 -15.89
N ASN A 47 -15.72 5.65 -14.75
CA ASN A 47 -15.87 7.11 -14.70
C ASN A 47 -14.65 7.89 -15.22
N GLU A 48 -13.59 7.20 -15.62
CA GLU A 48 -12.30 7.74 -16.09
C GLU A 48 -11.66 8.76 -15.12
N LEU A 49 -11.95 8.63 -13.81
CA LEU A 49 -11.46 9.56 -12.81
C LEU A 49 -10.00 9.25 -12.47
N LYS A 50 -9.20 10.31 -12.35
CA LYS A 50 -7.77 10.24 -12.02
C LYS A 50 -7.52 10.97 -10.73
N PHE A 51 -6.77 10.34 -9.85
CA PHE A 51 -6.37 10.92 -8.57
C PHE A 51 -4.87 10.71 -8.35
N SER A 52 -4.29 11.59 -7.55
CA SER A 52 -2.90 11.47 -7.10
C SER A 52 -2.82 11.88 -5.64
N LEU A 53 -2.10 11.11 -4.84
CA LEU A 53 -1.80 11.43 -3.45
C LEU A 53 -0.31 11.25 -3.22
N ILE A 54 0.30 12.17 -2.47
CA ILE A 54 1.62 11.92 -1.89
C ILE A 54 1.51 10.77 -0.88
N GLN A 55 2.59 10.03 -0.66
CA GLN A 55 2.60 8.84 0.22
C GLN A 55 2.02 9.13 1.61
N GLU A 56 2.38 10.25 2.23
CA GLU A 56 1.93 10.65 3.57
C GLU A 56 0.41 10.86 3.62
N ASP A 57 -0.15 11.56 2.64
CA ASP A 57 -1.59 11.78 2.50
C ASP A 57 -2.33 10.45 2.31
N PHE A 58 -1.75 9.53 1.54
CA PHE A 58 -2.34 8.21 1.33
C PHE A 58 -2.35 7.37 2.60
N VAL A 59 -1.25 7.36 3.37
CA VAL A 59 -1.19 6.68 4.67
C VAL A 59 -2.21 7.28 5.64
N SER A 60 -2.28 8.61 5.74
CA SER A 60 -3.26 9.31 6.57
C SER A 60 -4.69 8.93 6.19
N MET A 61 -4.98 8.90 4.88
CA MET A 61 -6.27 8.47 4.35
C MET A 61 -6.57 7.01 4.72
N LEU A 62 -5.64 6.08 4.50
CA LEU A 62 -5.81 4.66 4.88
C LEU A 62 -6.12 4.48 6.37
N MET A 63 -5.45 5.24 7.24
CA MET A 63 -5.66 5.18 8.69
C MET A 63 -7.01 5.77 9.13
N SER A 64 -7.59 6.66 8.33
CA SER A 64 -8.93 7.25 8.58
C SER A 64 -10.08 6.37 8.11
N LEU A 65 -9.82 5.45 7.18
CA LEU A 65 -10.83 4.55 6.65
C LEU A 65 -11.33 3.59 7.73
N LYS A 66 -12.65 3.33 7.72
CA LYS A 66 -13.22 2.25 8.52
C LYS A 66 -12.71 0.91 8.00
N SER A 67 -11.79 0.31 8.75
CA SER A 67 -11.15 -0.95 8.40
C SER A 67 -11.46 -2.05 9.42
N GLU A 68 -11.34 -3.30 8.97
CA GLU A 68 -11.45 -4.47 9.81
C GLU A 68 -10.06 -5.02 10.09
N LYS A 69 -9.74 -5.26 11.37
CA LYS A 69 -8.48 -5.88 11.77
C LYS A 69 -8.52 -7.38 11.45
N VAL A 70 -7.51 -7.86 10.73
CA VAL A 70 -7.32 -9.28 10.46
C VAL A 70 -6.48 -9.87 11.59
N THR A 71 -6.98 -10.96 12.18
CA THR A 71 -6.26 -11.69 13.24
C THR A 71 -5.40 -12.77 12.61
N PRO A 72 -4.07 -12.71 12.76
CA PRO A 72 -3.21 -13.76 12.22
C PRO A 72 -3.43 -15.10 12.91
N THR A 73 -3.44 -16.17 12.13
CA THR A 73 -3.41 -17.55 12.62
C THR A 73 -2.03 -17.88 13.17
N THR A 74 -0.97 -17.48 12.47
CA THR A 74 0.41 -17.64 12.96
C THR A 74 1.25 -16.40 12.69
N LYS A 75 2.24 -16.20 13.56
CA LYS A 75 3.28 -15.19 13.44
C LYS A 75 4.60 -15.85 13.80
N SER A 76 5.61 -15.72 12.94
CA SER A 76 6.96 -16.18 13.23
C SER A 76 7.97 -15.14 12.79
N PHE A 77 9.10 -15.13 13.50
CA PHE A 77 10.20 -14.22 13.27
C PHE A 77 11.48 -15.05 13.24
N GLU A 78 12.31 -14.78 12.24
CA GLU A 78 13.55 -15.49 11.99
C GLU A 78 14.65 -14.47 11.66
N ILE A 79 15.79 -14.60 12.33
CA ILE A 79 17.01 -13.87 11.96
C ILE A 79 17.75 -14.77 10.97
N SER A 80 17.87 -14.32 9.73
CA SER A 80 18.53 -15.05 8.65
C SER A 80 19.80 -14.33 8.20
N GLN A 81 20.58 -14.96 7.32
CA GLN A 81 21.79 -14.33 6.75
C GLN A 81 21.48 -13.11 5.88
N ILE A 82 20.29 -13.04 5.28
CA ILE A 82 19.87 -11.94 4.40
C ILE A 82 19.24 -10.78 5.16
N GLY A 83 18.80 -11.00 6.40
CA GLY A 83 18.04 -10.03 7.15
C GLY A 83 17.05 -10.61 8.15
N LEU A 84 16.16 -9.76 8.62
CA LEU A 84 15.05 -10.16 9.48
C LEU A 84 13.87 -10.62 8.61
N VAL A 85 13.42 -11.85 8.83
CA VAL A 85 12.30 -12.44 8.10
C VAL A 85 11.12 -12.60 9.05
N TYR A 86 10.00 -11.99 8.67
CA TYR A 86 8.77 -12.05 9.42
C TYR A 86 7.67 -12.70 8.60
N LYS A 87 7.13 -13.82 9.10
CA LYS A 87 6.10 -14.59 8.40
C LYS A 87 4.80 -14.50 9.18
N ILE A 88 3.73 -14.15 8.48
CA ILE A 88 2.37 -14.07 8.99
C ILE A 88 1.49 -14.97 8.15
N THR A 89 0.62 -15.74 8.77
CA THR A 89 -0.43 -16.44 8.04
C THR A 89 -1.82 -16.12 8.58
N PHE A 90 -2.80 -16.05 7.70
CA PHE A 90 -4.24 -15.98 8.01
C PHE A 90 -5.03 -16.54 6.83
N ASP A 91 -6.11 -17.30 7.05
CA ASP A 91 -7.03 -17.78 5.99
C ASP A 91 -6.33 -18.30 4.71
N LEU A 92 -5.25 -19.07 4.85
CA LEU A 92 -4.38 -19.61 3.77
C LEU A 92 -3.51 -18.58 3.01
N VAL A 93 -3.54 -17.32 3.41
CA VAL A 93 -2.63 -16.28 2.94
C VAL A 93 -1.34 -16.34 3.74
N GLU A 94 -0.22 -16.41 3.03
CA GLU A 94 1.12 -16.24 3.61
C GLU A 94 1.65 -14.85 3.25
N ILE A 95 2.04 -14.09 4.26
CA ILE A 95 2.76 -12.83 4.10
C ILE A 95 4.17 -13.02 4.65
N VAL A 96 5.18 -12.78 3.82
CA VAL A 96 6.58 -12.76 4.23
C VAL A 96 7.12 -11.35 4.06
N ASN A 97 7.45 -10.70 5.16
CA ASN A 97 8.15 -9.42 5.15
C ASN A 97 9.62 -9.65 5.44
N VAL A 98 10.49 -9.04 4.64
CA VAL A 98 11.94 -9.15 4.78
C VAL A 98 12.52 -7.76 4.94
N ALA A 99 13.23 -7.54 6.05
CA ALA A 99 14.09 -6.37 6.23
C ALA A 99 15.53 -6.77 5.90
N ASP A 100 15.98 -6.37 4.72
CA ASP A 100 17.27 -6.74 4.15
C ASP A 100 18.38 -5.84 4.70
N TRP A 101 19.39 -6.46 5.33
CA TRP A 101 20.52 -5.74 5.93
C TRP A 101 21.45 -5.12 4.89
N SER A 102 21.61 -5.79 3.74
CA SER A 102 22.57 -5.42 2.70
C SER A 102 22.08 -4.22 1.90
N LEU A 103 20.78 -4.22 1.58
CA LEU A 103 20.15 -3.18 0.79
C LEU A 103 19.59 -2.05 1.64
N GLN A 104 19.49 -2.23 2.96
CA GLN A 104 18.79 -1.30 3.86
C GLN A 104 17.37 -1.00 3.37
N THR A 105 16.71 -2.01 2.78
CA THR A 105 15.35 -1.91 2.25
C THR A 105 14.47 -2.97 2.87
N MET A 106 13.17 -2.76 2.72
CA MET A 106 12.16 -3.76 3.07
C MET A 106 11.38 -4.15 1.84
N PHE A 107 11.00 -5.42 1.77
CA PHE A 107 10.03 -5.88 0.80
C PHE A 107 9.07 -6.88 1.43
N THR A 108 7.91 -7.02 0.80
CA THR A 108 6.90 -7.98 1.22
C THR A 108 6.54 -8.90 0.07
N LEU A 109 6.47 -10.18 0.37
CA LEU A 109 5.89 -11.21 -0.48
C LEU A 109 4.51 -11.58 0.08
N VAL A 110 3.54 -11.78 -0.80
CA VAL A 110 2.24 -12.38 -0.47
C VAL A 110 2.09 -13.62 -1.34
N ASN A 111 1.92 -14.79 -0.72
CA ASN A 111 1.87 -16.09 -1.39
C ASN A 111 3.04 -16.30 -2.39
N GLY A 112 4.24 -15.83 -2.03
CA GLY A 112 5.45 -15.92 -2.85
C GLY A 112 5.64 -14.81 -3.89
N GLU A 113 4.64 -13.95 -4.12
CA GLU A 113 4.74 -12.85 -5.08
C GLU A 113 5.14 -11.53 -4.42
N ARG A 114 6.09 -10.81 -5.01
CA ARG A 114 6.56 -9.53 -4.47
C ARG A 114 5.53 -8.42 -4.71
N LEU A 115 5.17 -7.73 -3.63
CA LEU A 115 4.29 -6.58 -3.71
C LEU A 115 4.98 -5.37 -4.37
N LYS A 116 4.21 -4.68 -5.21
CA LYS A 116 4.65 -3.48 -5.93
C LYS A 116 4.30 -2.17 -5.19
N LEU A 117 3.25 -2.17 -4.35
CA LEU A 117 2.87 -1.00 -3.54
C LEU A 117 3.33 -1.15 -2.09
N THR A 118 4.47 -0.54 -1.80
CA THR A 118 5.07 -0.49 -0.46
C THR A 118 5.49 0.94 -0.13
N ILE A 119 5.36 1.35 1.12
CA ILE A 119 5.69 2.70 1.60
C ILE A 119 6.61 2.58 2.82
N GLY A 120 7.72 3.32 2.80
CA GLY A 120 8.77 3.24 3.80
C GLY A 120 9.82 2.15 3.51
N PRO A 121 10.63 1.76 4.51
CA PRO A 121 10.50 2.13 5.91
C PRO A 121 10.78 3.62 6.14
N THR A 122 9.91 4.29 6.88
CA THR A 122 10.12 5.66 7.37
C THR A 122 10.49 5.58 8.84
N CYS A 123 11.66 6.11 9.22
CA CYS A 123 12.19 5.99 10.56
C CYS A 123 12.25 7.35 11.26
N GLU A 124 11.67 7.43 12.45
CA GLU A 124 11.89 8.51 13.41
C GLU A 124 12.67 7.97 14.60
N TYR A 125 13.95 8.34 14.69
CA TYR A 125 14.91 7.75 15.63
C TYR A 125 14.97 6.22 15.49
N ASN A 126 14.47 5.49 16.50
CA ASN A 126 14.50 4.04 16.57
C ASN A 126 13.12 3.42 16.28
N ASP A 127 12.16 4.21 15.79
CA ASP A 127 10.82 3.77 15.42
C ASP A 127 10.64 3.84 13.90
N CYS A 128 10.68 2.69 13.25
CA CYS A 128 10.52 2.57 11.81
C CYS A 128 9.16 1.96 11.46
N VAL A 129 8.44 2.60 10.54
CA VAL A 129 7.16 2.13 10.04
C VAL A 129 7.24 1.81 8.56
N TYR A 130 6.72 0.65 8.20
CA TYR A 130 6.62 0.18 6.82
C TYR A 130 5.18 -0.27 6.53
N PHE A 131 4.68 0.11 5.37
CA PHE A 131 3.38 -0.32 4.87
C PHE A 131 3.51 -1.13 3.60
N ALA A 132 2.72 -2.18 3.48
CA ALA A 132 2.55 -2.94 2.25
C ALA A 132 1.07 -3.11 1.96
N ILE A 133 0.66 -2.81 0.73
CA ILE A 133 -0.75 -2.77 0.32
C ILE A 133 -0.94 -3.71 -0.87
N PHE A 134 -1.99 -4.52 -0.83
CA PHE A 134 -2.26 -5.52 -1.86
C PHE A 134 -3.74 -5.90 -1.93
N PRO A 135 -4.25 -6.32 -3.10
CA PRO A 135 -5.59 -6.85 -3.22
C PRO A 135 -5.62 -8.36 -2.93
N LEU A 136 -6.74 -8.84 -2.39
CA LEU A 136 -7.06 -10.26 -2.34
C LEU A 136 -8.56 -10.45 -2.14
N ASN A 137 -9.20 -11.38 -2.88
CA ASN A 137 -10.61 -11.75 -2.72
C ASN A 137 -11.57 -10.54 -2.64
N SER A 138 -11.47 -9.60 -3.59
CA SER A 138 -12.29 -8.36 -3.63
C SER A 138 -12.11 -7.41 -2.44
N LEU A 139 -11.07 -7.60 -1.63
CA LEU A 139 -10.68 -6.70 -0.54
C LEU A 139 -9.28 -6.16 -0.77
N ILE A 140 -8.99 -5.01 -0.17
CA ILE A 140 -7.67 -4.41 -0.13
C ILE A 140 -7.14 -4.59 1.28
N TYR A 141 -5.99 -5.22 1.37
CA TYR A 141 -5.27 -5.44 2.62
C TYR A 141 -4.15 -4.42 2.72
N TYR A 142 -3.92 -3.93 3.94
CA TYR A 142 -2.71 -3.18 4.25
C TYR A 142 -2.08 -3.73 5.52
N LEU A 143 -0.83 -4.14 5.37
CA LEU A 143 0.06 -4.53 6.44
C LEU A 143 0.80 -3.29 6.93
N LYS A 144 0.76 -3.03 8.24
CA LYS A 144 1.71 -2.14 8.92
C LYS A 144 2.69 -2.99 9.70
N VAL A 145 3.96 -2.77 9.45
CA VAL A 145 5.07 -3.29 10.25
C VAL A 145 5.69 -2.11 10.98
N ARG A 146 5.89 -2.26 12.29
CA ARG A 146 6.59 -1.29 13.14
C ARG A 146 7.78 -1.97 13.81
N PHE A 147 8.95 -1.38 13.65
CA PHE A 147 10.17 -1.78 14.33
C PHE A 147 10.51 -0.74 15.37
N MET A 148 10.67 -1.19 16.60
CA MET A 148 11.20 -0.41 17.71
C MET A 148 12.43 -1.15 18.24
N ASP A 149 13.37 -0.46 18.90
CA ASP A 149 14.68 -0.98 19.36
C ASP A 149 14.75 -2.46 19.78
N ALA A 150 13.72 -3.00 20.43
CA ALA A 150 13.64 -4.39 20.86
C ALA A 150 12.32 -5.09 20.50
N ALA A 151 11.45 -4.45 19.73
CA ALA A 151 10.10 -4.95 19.46
C ALA A 151 9.73 -4.84 17.99
N PHE A 152 9.12 -5.91 17.49
CA PHE A 152 8.56 -5.97 16.15
C PHE A 152 7.05 -6.16 16.28
N GLU A 153 6.28 -5.21 15.77
CA GLU A 153 4.83 -5.29 15.75
C GLU A 153 4.31 -5.33 14.31
N SER A 154 3.33 -6.19 14.09
CA SER A 154 2.65 -6.29 12.81
C SER A 154 1.14 -6.27 12.99
N PHE A 155 0.51 -5.50 12.13
CA PHE A 155 -0.92 -5.33 12.11
C PHE A 155 -1.39 -5.42 10.67
N ILE A 156 -2.44 -6.21 10.45
CA ILE A 156 -3.06 -6.36 9.15
C ILE A 156 -4.49 -5.88 9.29
N TRP A 157 -4.90 -5.05 8.34
CA TRP A 157 -6.28 -4.63 8.19
C TRP A 157 -6.74 -4.86 6.76
N ARG A 158 -8.05 -4.93 6.60
CA ARG A 158 -8.71 -5.01 5.29
C ARG A 158 -9.80 -3.96 5.17
N ILE A 159 -9.98 -3.48 3.96
CA ILE A 159 -11.04 -2.57 3.53
C ILE A 159 -11.64 -3.09 2.22
N THR A 160 -12.87 -2.68 1.92
CA THR A 160 -13.45 -2.93 0.60
C THR A 160 -12.86 -1.94 -0.42
N SER A 161 -12.83 -2.34 -1.70
CA SER A 161 -12.43 -1.45 -2.80
C SER A 161 -13.29 -0.17 -2.82
N ASN A 162 -14.60 -0.29 -2.57
CA ASN A 162 -15.53 0.84 -2.51
C ASN A 162 -15.21 1.83 -1.37
N ALA A 163 -14.75 1.36 -0.21
CA ALA A 163 -14.35 2.26 0.87
C ALA A 163 -13.20 3.17 0.42
N LEU A 164 -12.19 2.61 -0.25
CA LEU A 164 -11.06 3.38 -0.79
C LEU A 164 -11.50 4.35 -1.90
N LYS A 165 -12.32 3.89 -2.85
CA LYS A 165 -12.85 4.73 -3.94
C LYS A 165 -13.59 5.95 -3.41
N ASN A 166 -14.47 5.74 -2.43
CA ASN A 166 -15.25 6.83 -1.83
C ASN A 166 -14.35 7.85 -1.16
N GLU A 167 -13.36 7.39 -0.36
CA GLU A 167 -12.47 8.32 0.33
C GLU A 167 -11.56 9.09 -0.63
N LEU A 168 -11.10 8.47 -1.74
CA LEU A 168 -10.38 9.18 -2.80
C LEU A 168 -11.21 10.33 -3.38
N ILE A 169 -12.49 10.08 -3.68
CA ILE A 169 -13.42 11.09 -4.19
C ILE A 169 -13.63 12.18 -3.13
N PHE A 170 -13.93 11.81 -1.88
CA PHE A 170 -14.18 12.78 -0.81
C PHE A 170 -12.96 13.63 -0.48
N ASN A 171 -11.77 13.03 -0.39
CA ASN A 171 -10.52 13.75 -0.16
C ASN A 171 -10.28 14.80 -1.27
N THR A 172 -10.52 14.41 -2.52
CA THR A 172 -10.39 15.30 -3.68
C THR A 172 -11.41 16.44 -3.63
N LEU A 173 -12.67 16.16 -3.31
CA LEU A 173 -13.71 17.17 -3.15
C LEU A 173 -13.38 18.14 -2.01
N LYS A 174 -12.97 17.64 -0.83
CA LYS A 174 -12.55 18.47 0.32
C LYS A 174 -11.42 19.42 -0.05
N LYS A 175 -10.37 18.91 -0.72
CA LYS A 175 -9.23 19.73 -1.21
C LYS A 175 -9.67 20.77 -2.24
N THR A 176 -10.53 20.39 -3.19
CA THR A 176 -10.99 21.27 -4.28
C THR A 176 -11.86 22.41 -3.75
N PHE A 177 -12.84 22.08 -2.90
CA PHE A 177 -13.78 23.06 -2.35
C PHE A 177 -13.27 23.79 -1.11
N ARG A 178 -12.05 23.48 -0.63
CA ARG A 178 -11.47 24.03 0.61
C ARG A 178 -12.44 23.93 1.78
N LEU A 179 -13.09 22.77 1.92
CA LEU A 179 -14.02 22.50 3.02
C LEU A 179 -13.21 22.23 4.29
N PHE A 180 -12.66 23.30 4.88
CA PHE A 180 -11.91 23.33 6.13
C PHE A 180 -12.33 24.56 6.94
#